data_AF-A0A6J4R2Y0-F1
#
_entry.id   AF-A0A6J4R2Y0-F1
#
_cell.length_a   1.000
_cell.length_b   1.000
_cell.length_c   1.000
_cell.angle_alpha   90.00
_cell.angle_beta   90.00
_cell.angle_gamma   90.00
#
_symmetry.space_group_name_H-M   'P 1'
#
loop_
_entity.id
_entity.type
_entity.pdbx_description
1 polymer ?
#
loop_
_entity_poly.entity_id
_entity_poly.type
_entity_poly.pdbx_seq_one_letter_code
_entity_poly.pdbx_strand_id
1 'polypeptide(L)'
;EISRRYGLAVNERMGLLEDDFKMSENVEAQLGAYKEDMKRDFEARLAEIENIILTMNERGDAWFEENIRLSNVRELVQRNKVQDRFQEEVVADTEELIDGRVQELIDWMVDRNLKQWRAIVEYVNRRRQARYDEHIIGEVGDNFEYNRSQLLQSVGRNATNVVQRYDQEYESQQLALSLQGAVAATAAFEVGAVGFGAAAVAVATTAAADVTGITAALLIAGVGLFVLPRRRRKAREEFREKTEALRERLVEVVSRQFDTEIERSVERMREAIAPYTRFVRTEHARMTEARSALSEITAEADALRDEIGAPGVGAPGYGAS
;
A
#
# COMPACT_ATOMS: atom_id res chain seq x y z
N GLU A 1 -25.49 -39.32 -29.09
CA GLU A 1 -24.20 -38.87 -29.65
C GLU A 1 -23.95 -37.37 -29.47
N ILE A 2 -24.89 -36.51 -29.86
CA ILE A 2 -24.76 -35.04 -29.72
C ILE A 2 -24.59 -34.62 -28.25
N SER A 3 -25.46 -35.06 -27.33
CA SER A 3 -25.35 -34.71 -25.90
C SER A 3 -24.02 -35.15 -25.27
N ARG A 4 -23.48 -36.30 -25.69
CA ARG A 4 -22.18 -36.80 -25.22
C ARG A 4 -21.02 -35.92 -25.71
N ARG A 5 -21.04 -35.51 -26.98
CA ARG A 5 -20.02 -34.61 -27.55
C ARG A 5 -20.07 -33.22 -26.91
N TYR A 6 -21.26 -32.67 -26.69
CA TYR A 6 -21.44 -31.41 -25.96
C TYR A 6 -20.96 -31.51 -24.50
N GLY A 7 -21.22 -32.63 -23.82
CA GLY A 7 -20.77 -32.86 -22.45
C GLY A 7 -19.25 -32.91 -22.30
N LEU A 8 -18.55 -33.55 -23.24
CA LEU A 8 -17.09 -33.56 -23.25
C LEU A 8 -16.51 -32.15 -23.41
N ALA A 9 -17.05 -31.36 -24.34
CA ALA A 9 -16.59 -29.98 -24.57
C ALA A 9 -16.87 -29.04 -23.38
N VAL A 10 -18.01 -29.19 -22.70
CA VAL A 10 -18.32 -28.42 -21.48
C VAL A 10 -17.38 -28.80 -20.33
N ASN A 11 -17.08 -30.08 -20.15
CA ASN A 11 -16.18 -30.55 -19.09
C ASN A 11 -14.72 -30.09 -19.31
N GLU A 12 -14.24 -30.14 -20.54
CA GLU A 12 -12.89 -29.66 -20.90
C GLU A 12 -12.73 -28.15 -20.63
N ARG A 13 -13.70 -27.35 -21.08
CA ARG A 13 -13.72 -25.90 -20.80
C ARG A 13 -13.84 -25.59 -19.31
N MET A 14 -14.64 -26.39 -18.59
CA MET A 14 -14.78 -26.23 -17.14
C MET A 14 -13.45 -26.46 -16.42
N GLY A 15 -12.70 -27.50 -16.78
CA GLY A 15 -11.37 -27.75 -16.19
C GLY A 15 -10.42 -26.57 -16.38
N LEU A 16 -10.39 -26.01 -17.59
CA LEU A 16 -9.56 -24.83 -17.91
C LEU A 16 -9.99 -23.58 -17.13
N LEU A 17 -11.30 -23.34 -17.03
CA LEU A 17 -11.86 -22.22 -16.30
C LEU A 17 -11.69 -22.35 -14.79
N GLU A 18 -11.74 -23.57 -14.25
CA GLU A 18 -11.53 -23.82 -12.82
C GLU A 18 -10.10 -23.45 -12.42
N ASP A 19 -9.11 -23.83 -13.23
CA ASP A 19 -7.72 -23.42 -13.01
C ASP A 19 -7.53 -21.90 -13.16
N ASP A 20 -8.18 -21.28 -14.15
CA ASP A 20 -8.13 -19.83 -14.33
C ASP A 20 -8.85 -19.08 -13.20
N PHE A 21 -9.91 -19.66 -12.64
CA PHE A 21 -10.66 -19.08 -11.54
C PHE A 21 -9.83 -19.11 -10.25
N LYS A 22 -9.27 -20.28 -9.91
CA LYS A 22 -8.32 -20.43 -8.79
C LYS A 22 -7.13 -19.48 -8.93
N MET A 23 -6.65 -19.28 -10.15
CA MET A 23 -5.59 -18.30 -10.46
C MET A 23 -6.05 -16.87 -10.12
N SER A 24 -7.24 -16.46 -10.58
CA SER A 24 -7.78 -15.13 -10.28
C SER A 24 -7.95 -14.90 -8.78
N GLU A 25 -8.38 -15.91 -8.02
CA GLU A 25 -8.50 -15.81 -6.56
C GLU A 25 -7.13 -15.69 -5.89
N ASN A 26 -6.14 -16.45 -6.38
CA ASN A 26 -4.78 -16.39 -5.87
C ASN A 26 -4.16 -15.00 -6.07
N VAL A 27 -4.34 -14.38 -7.25
CA VAL A 27 -3.84 -13.01 -7.48
C VAL A 27 -4.47 -12.01 -6.53
N GLU A 28 -5.78 -12.09 -6.28
CA GLU A 28 -6.45 -11.19 -5.33
C GLU A 28 -5.94 -11.40 -3.90
N ALA A 29 -5.75 -12.66 -3.48
CA ALA A 29 -5.17 -12.98 -2.19
C ALA A 29 -3.72 -12.45 -2.05
N GLN A 30 -2.91 -12.56 -3.11
CA GLN A 30 -1.55 -12.01 -3.14
C GLN A 30 -1.53 -10.48 -3.04
N LEU A 31 -2.47 -9.79 -3.69
CA LEU A 31 -2.60 -8.33 -3.58
C LEU A 31 -3.01 -7.90 -2.17
N GLY A 32 -3.88 -8.68 -1.51
CA GLY A 32 -4.22 -8.51 -0.09
C GLY A 32 -3.01 -8.67 0.81
N ALA A 33 -2.28 -9.78 0.68
CA ALA A 33 -1.07 -10.05 1.46
C ALA A 33 0.01 -8.99 1.23
N TYR A 34 0.19 -8.54 -0.01
CA TYR A 34 1.09 -7.44 -0.36
C TYR A 34 0.74 -6.14 0.38
N LYS A 35 -0.56 -5.76 0.44
CA LYS A 35 -1.00 -4.58 1.19
C LYS A 35 -0.68 -4.70 2.69
N GLU A 36 -0.92 -5.87 3.27
CA GLU A 36 -0.63 -6.12 4.69
C GLU A 36 0.88 -6.08 4.99
N ASP A 37 1.70 -6.73 4.16
CA ASP A 37 3.15 -6.70 4.28
C ASP A 37 3.69 -5.28 4.15
N MET A 38 3.21 -4.52 3.17
CA MET A 38 3.55 -3.12 2.98
C MET A 38 3.24 -2.29 4.23
N LYS A 39 2.07 -2.49 4.83
CA LYS A 39 1.67 -1.75 6.04
C LYS A 39 2.58 -2.07 7.23
N ARG A 40 2.87 -3.35 7.46
CA ARG A 40 3.75 -3.78 8.54
C ARG A 40 5.17 -3.22 8.38
N ASP A 41 5.72 -3.31 7.17
CA ASP A 41 7.06 -2.82 6.89
C ASP A 41 7.12 -1.28 6.96
N PHE A 42 6.04 -0.59 6.59
CA PHE A 42 5.89 0.85 6.75
C PHE A 42 5.90 1.27 8.23
N GLU A 43 5.15 0.58 9.09
CA GLU A 43 5.11 0.86 10.53
C GLU A 43 6.52 0.76 11.16
N ALA A 44 7.31 -0.24 10.76
CA ALA A 44 8.69 -0.38 11.22
C ALA A 44 9.57 0.80 10.78
N ARG A 45 9.44 1.25 9.53
CA ARG A 45 10.19 2.39 9.00
C ARG A 45 9.75 3.72 9.61
N LEU A 46 8.46 3.86 9.91
CA LEU A 46 7.94 5.04 10.59
C LEU A 46 8.49 5.14 12.00
N ALA A 47 8.58 4.01 12.71
CA ALA A 47 9.21 3.96 14.03
C ALA A 47 10.68 4.40 14.02
N GLU A 48 11.42 4.11 12.94
CA GLU A 48 12.79 4.64 12.76
C GLU A 48 12.81 6.18 12.68
N ILE A 49 11.81 6.80 12.02
CA ILE A 49 11.68 8.25 11.95
C ILE A 49 11.31 8.83 13.33
N GLU A 50 10.36 8.22 14.02
CA GLU A 50 9.96 8.62 15.37
C GLU A 50 11.13 8.55 16.36
N ASN A 51 11.99 7.54 16.22
CA ASN A 51 13.17 7.38 17.07
C ASN A 51 14.20 8.52 16.87
N ILE A 52 14.29 9.11 15.67
CA ILE A 52 15.14 10.28 15.44
C ILE A 52 14.64 11.47 16.27
N ILE A 53 13.32 11.68 16.32
CA ILE A 53 12.71 12.76 17.14
C ILE A 53 12.89 12.48 18.63
N LEU A 54 12.74 11.22 19.05
CA LEU A 54 13.01 10.82 20.43
C LEU A 54 14.46 11.10 20.84
N THR A 55 15.42 10.75 19.99
CA THR A 55 16.85 11.03 20.22
C THR A 55 17.11 12.53 20.30
N MET A 56 16.46 13.33 19.45
CA MET A 56 16.52 14.80 19.53
C MET A 56 15.97 15.32 20.87
N ASN A 57 14.88 14.73 21.37
CA ASN A 57 14.30 15.07 22.66
C ASN A 57 15.25 14.82 23.82
N GLU A 58 15.93 13.68 23.82
CA GLU A 58 16.94 13.34 24.83
C GLU A 58 18.13 14.30 24.80
N ARG A 59 18.62 14.65 23.60
CA ARG A 59 19.67 15.67 23.43
C ARG A 59 19.24 17.03 23.96
N GLY A 60 18.01 17.46 23.64
CA GLY A 60 17.47 18.73 24.12
C GLY A 60 17.36 18.77 25.65
N ASP A 61 16.84 17.69 26.25
CA ASP A 61 16.74 17.57 27.71
C ASP A 61 18.10 17.68 28.41
N ALA A 62 19.11 16.95 27.91
CA ALA A 62 20.47 17.01 28.42
C ALA A 62 21.06 18.42 28.26
N TRP A 63 20.89 19.00 27.07
CA TRP A 63 21.39 20.35 26.77
C TRP A 63 20.78 21.40 27.71
N PHE A 64 19.46 21.36 27.96
CA PHE A 64 18.81 22.28 28.88
C PHE A 64 19.31 22.10 30.32
N GLU A 65 19.59 20.87 30.74
CA GLU A 65 20.13 20.58 32.06
C GLU A 65 21.56 21.09 32.24
N GLU A 66 22.40 20.94 31.23
CA GLU A 66 23.81 21.34 31.23
C GLU A 66 24.01 22.86 31.04
N ASN A 67 23.32 23.46 30.08
CA ASN A 67 23.57 24.83 29.65
C ASN A 67 22.73 25.87 30.42
N ILE A 68 21.53 25.52 30.90
CA ILE A 68 20.69 26.43 31.72
C ILE A 68 21.03 26.24 33.19
N ARG A 69 22.17 26.81 33.59
CA ARG A 69 22.68 26.82 34.97
C ARG A 69 23.04 28.23 35.43
N LEU A 70 23.02 28.43 36.74
CA LEU A 70 23.40 29.69 37.40
C LEU A 70 24.86 30.09 37.12
N SER A 71 25.72 29.11 36.84
CA SER A 71 27.13 29.33 36.46
C SER A 71 27.29 29.96 35.07
N ASN A 72 26.31 29.78 34.17
CA ASN A 72 26.43 30.14 32.74
C ASN A 72 25.65 31.41 32.37
N VAL A 73 25.26 32.23 33.36
CA VAL A 73 24.39 33.41 33.16
C VAL A 73 24.95 34.41 32.15
N ARG A 74 26.27 34.59 32.05
CA ARG A 74 26.89 35.48 31.04
C ARG A 74 26.70 34.99 29.60
N GLU A 75 26.73 33.68 29.37
CA GLU A 75 26.53 33.09 28.05
C GLU A 75 25.05 33.12 27.66
N LEU A 76 24.15 32.93 28.63
CA LEU A 76 22.71 33.00 28.43
C LEU A 76 22.21 34.38 27.95
N VAL A 77 22.95 35.47 28.20
CA VAL A 77 22.59 36.82 27.72
C VAL A 77 22.82 36.95 26.21
N GLN A 78 23.72 36.14 25.64
CA GLN A 78 24.06 36.17 24.22
C GLN A 78 23.08 35.29 23.44
N ARG A 79 21.89 35.83 23.16
CA ARG A 79 20.79 35.11 22.49
C ARG A 79 21.22 34.32 21.26
N ASN A 80 21.97 34.95 20.36
CA ASN A 80 22.42 34.32 19.12
C ASN A 80 23.31 33.10 19.43
N LYS A 81 24.27 33.24 20.35
CA LYS A 81 25.19 32.16 20.71
C LYS A 81 24.48 30.95 21.33
N VAL A 82 23.46 31.19 22.16
CA VAL A 82 22.64 30.14 22.79
C VAL A 82 21.81 29.41 21.73
N GLN A 83 21.23 30.15 20.79
CA GLN A 83 20.45 29.60 19.68
C GLN A 83 21.32 28.77 18.73
N ASP A 84 22.47 29.30 18.32
CA ASP A 84 23.40 28.63 17.41
C ASP A 84 23.88 27.30 18.02
N ARG A 85 24.26 27.31 19.31
CA ARG A 85 24.67 26.09 20.01
C ARG A 85 23.54 25.09 20.19
N PHE A 86 22.31 25.54 20.48
CA PHE A 86 21.17 24.62 20.56
C PHE A 86 20.90 23.98 19.19
N GLN A 87 20.97 24.77 18.12
CA GLN A 87 20.82 24.26 16.77
C GLN A 87 21.92 23.23 16.43
N GLU A 88 23.18 23.56 16.71
CA GLU A 88 24.33 22.69 16.42
C GLU A 88 24.34 21.40 17.26
N GLU A 89 24.06 21.49 18.57
CA GLU A 89 24.21 20.36 19.50
C GLU A 89 22.96 19.48 19.60
N VAL A 90 21.76 20.03 19.33
CA VAL A 90 20.48 19.31 19.52
C VAL A 90 19.81 18.96 18.20
N VAL A 91 19.82 19.87 17.22
CA VAL A 91 18.92 19.80 16.04
C VAL A 91 19.67 19.42 14.77
N ALA A 92 20.94 19.80 14.62
CA ALA A 92 21.69 19.78 13.37
C ALA A 92 21.51 18.50 12.56
N ASP A 93 21.74 17.34 13.18
CA ASP A 93 21.65 16.07 12.45
C ASP A 93 20.21 15.59 12.27
N THR A 94 19.27 16.05 13.10
CA THR A 94 17.88 15.54 13.10
C THR A 94 17.15 15.88 11.80
N GLU A 95 17.36 17.08 11.26
CA GLU A 95 16.76 17.50 9.99
C GLU A 95 17.16 16.57 8.85
N GLU A 96 18.47 16.41 8.61
CA GLU A 96 19.00 15.57 7.54
C GLU A 96 18.62 14.10 7.74
N LEU A 97 18.62 13.61 8.98
CA LEU A 97 18.24 12.24 9.30
C LEU A 97 16.75 11.97 9.02
N ILE A 98 15.86 12.91 9.35
CA ILE A 98 14.41 12.75 9.06
C ILE A 98 14.18 12.76 7.55
N ASP A 99 14.70 13.76 6.84
CA ASP A 99 14.51 13.88 5.39
C ASP A 99 15.12 12.69 4.66
N GLY A 100 16.31 12.23 5.08
CA GLY A 100 16.94 11.01 4.56
C GLY A 100 16.10 9.76 4.80
N ARG A 101 15.55 9.58 6.01
CA ARG A 101 14.73 8.40 6.34
C ARG A 101 13.40 8.39 5.59
N VAL A 102 12.80 9.56 5.37
CA VAL A 102 11.61 9.73 4.53
C VAL A 102 11.92 9.38 3.07
N GLN A 103 13.07 9.83 2.54
CA GLN A 103 13.50 9.48 1.20
C GLN A 103 13.73 7.97 1.04
N GLU A 104 14.40 7.33 2.01
CA GLU A 104 14.57 5.86 2.03
C GLU A 104 13.23 5.12 2.04
N LEU A 105 12.23 5.64 2.77
CA LEU A 105 10.87 5.08 2.81
C LEU A 105 10.20 5.18 1.44
N ILE A 106 10.31 6.34 0.78
CA ILE A 106 9.78 6.56 -0.58
C ILE A 106 10.43 5.57 -1.56
N ASP A 107 11.76 5.51 -1.57
CA ASP A 107 12.49 4.66 -2.50
C ASP A 107 12.18 3.17 -2.29
N TRP A 108 12.06 2.74 -1.03
CA TRP A 108 11.60 1.40 -0.68
C TRP A 108 10.19 1.12 -1.20
N MET A 109 9.25 2.05 -1.02
CA MET A 109 7.86 1.88 -1.47
C MET A 109 7.78 1.74 -3.00
N VAL A 110 8.52 2.58 -3.73
CA VAL A 110 8.61 2.56 -5.19
C VAL A 110 9.22 1.25 -5.69
N ASP A 111 10.34 0.81 -5.11
CA ASP A 111 10.97 -0.47 -5.46
C ASP A 111 10.03 -1.65 -5.18
N ARG A 112 9.35 -1.65 -4.04
CA ARG A 112 8.44 -2.74 -3.65
C ARG A 112 7.21 -2.81 -4.57
N ASN A 113 6.69 -1.66 -4.99
CA ASN A 113 5.63 -1.55 -5.98
C ASN A 113 6.06 -2.10 -7.35
N LEU A 114 7.24 -1.70 -7.84
CA LEU A 114 7.79 -2.23 -9.10
C LEU A 114 8.01 -3.75 -9.07
N LYS A 115 8.52 -4.27 -7.94
CA LYS A 115 8.68 -5.71 -7.74
C LYS A 115 7.34 -6.44 -7.82
N GLN A 116 6.29 -5.89 -7.19
CA GLN A 116 4.96 -6.48 -7.24
C GLN A 116 4.39 -6.48 -8.68
N TRP A 117 4.57 -5.38 -9.42
CA TRP A 117 4.18 -5.34 -10.83
C TRP A 117 4.89 -6.39 -11.69
N ARG A 118 6.21 -6.54 -11.50
CA ARG A 118 7.00 -7.58 -12.20
C ARG A 118 6.48 -8.98 -11.87
N ALA A 119 6.16 -9.26 -10.61
CA ALA A 119 5.60 -10.53 -10.19
C ALA A 119 4.25 -10.83 -10.88
N ILE A 120 3.36 -9.83 -11.00
CA ILE A 120 2.09 -9.97 -11.73
C ILE A 120 2.33 -10.25 -13.21
N VAL A 121 3.21 -9.49 -13.87
CA VAL A 121 3.57 -9.69 -15.28
C VAL A 121 4.11 -11.10 -15.51
N GLU A 122 5.05 -11.54 -14.69
CA GLU A 122 5.65 -12.86 -14.77
C GLU A 122 4.59 -13.96 -14.58
N TYR A 123 3.69 -13.76 -13.62
CA TYR A 123 2.59 -14.68 -13.35
C TYR A 123 1.61 -14.81 -14.53
N VAL A 124 1.18 -13.69 -15.13
CA VAL A 124 0.32 -13.69 -16.33
C VAL A 124 1.03 -14.35 -17.52
N ASN A 125 2.32 -14.06 -17.71
CA ASN A 125 3.10 -14.63 -18.81
C ASN A 125 3.29 -16.15 -18.67
N ARG A 126 3.53 -16.67 -17.46
CA ARG A 126 3.58 -18.12 -17.21
C ARG A 126 2.28 -18.80 -17.60
N ARG A 127 1.12 -18.23 -17.23
CA ARG A 127 -0.18 -18.81 -17.58
C ARG A 127 -0.43 -18.83 -19.08
N ARG A 128 0.03 -17.80 -19.79
CA ARG A 128 -0.03 -17.75 -21.25
C ARG A 128 0.81 -18.86 -21.90
N GLN A 129 1.99 -19.16 -21.35
CA GLN A 129 2.93 -20.13 -21.92
C GLN A 129 2.51 -21.58 -21.70
N ALA A 130 1.92 -21.91 -20.54
CA ALA A 130 1.47 -23.27 -20.20
C ALA A 130 0.45 -23.88 -21.21
N ARG A 131 -0.06 -23.08 -22.16
CA ARG A 131 -1.00 -23.51 -23.21
C ARG A 131 -0.35 -24.00 -24.50
N TYR A 132 0.87 -23.60 -24.81
CA TYR A 132 1.49 -23.96 -26.09
C TYR A 132 1.88 -25.44 -26.19
N ASP A 133 1.95 -26.14 -25.06
CA ASP A 133 2.37 -27.55 -25.00
C ASP A 133 1.21 -28.56 -25.11
N GLU A 134 -0.06 -28.12 -25.13
CA GLU A 134 -1.22 -29.02 -24.91
C GLU A 134 -2.20 -29.14 -26.10
N HIS A 135 -1.87 -28.71 -27.32
CA HIS A 135 -2.81 -28.79 -28.45
C HIS A 135 -2.75 -30.12 -29.25
N ILE A 136 -3.79 -30.96 -29.07
CA ILE A 136 -4.34 -31.88 -30.10
C ILE A 136 -5.87 -31.70 -30.17
N ILE A 137 -6.32 -31.06 -31.27
CA ILE A 137 -7.55 -31.25 -32.09
C ILE A 137 -8.94 -31.32 -31.42
N GLY A 138 -9.85 -30.43 -31.85
CA GLY A 138 -11.31 -30.59 -31.64
C GLY A 138 -12.16 -29.46 -32.22
N GLU A 139 -12.44 -29.51 -33.51
CA GLU A 139 -13.33 -28.63 -34.27
C GLU A 139 -14.76 -28.65 -33.68
N VAL A 140 -15.11 -27.70 -32.79
CA VAL A 140 -16.41 -27.00 -32.60
C VAL A 140 -16.25 -26.07 -31.36
N GLY A 141 -15.86 -24.82 -31.60
CA GLY A 141 -15.96 -23.75 -30.60
C GLY A 141 -14.75 -22.83 -30.43
N ASP A 142 -14.27 -22.30 -31.54
CA ASP A 142 -13.06 -21.46 -31.70
C ASP A 142 -13.10 -20.13 -30.91
N ASN A 143 -14.30 -19.62 -30.59
CA ASN A 143 -14.45 -18.29 -29.98
C ASN A 143 -14.01 -18.20 -28.51
N PHE A 144 -14.18 -19.28 -27.71
CA PHE A 144 -13.83 -19.24 -26.27
C PHE A 144 -12.31 -19.13 -26.08
N GLU A 145 -11.55 -20.02 -26.73
CA GLU A 145 -10.10 -20.03 -26.67
C GLU A 145 -9.49 -18.78 -27.28
N TYR A 146 -10.04 -18.32 -28.41
CA TYR A 146 -9.64 -17.07 -29.03
C TYR A 146 -9.85 -15.88 -28.07
N ASN A 147 -11.06 -15.70 -27.52
CA ASN A 147 -11.36 -14.61 -26.59
C ASN A 147 -10.46 -14.65 -25.34
N ARG A 148 -10.26 -15.84 -24.77
CA ARG A 148 -9.36 -16.05 -23.63
C ARG A 148 -7.92 -15.66 -23.96
N SER A 149 -7.40 -16.10 -25.11
CA SER A 149 -6.02 -15.80 -25.54
C SER A 149 -5.80 -14.31 -25.82
N GLN A 150 -6.80 -13.64 -26.42
CA GLN A 150 -6.77 -12.19 -26.65
C GLN A 150 -6.78 -11.40 -25.35
N LEU A 151 -7.57 -11.83 -24.35
CA LEU A 151 -7.60 -11.21 -23.03
C LEU A 151 -6.28 -11.39 -22.28
N LEU A 152 -5.70 -12.59 -22.30
CA LEU A 152 -4.37 -12.81 -21.70
C LEU A 152 -3.29 -11.98 -22.40
N GLN A 153 -3.37 -11.84 -23.73
CA GLN A 153 -2.44 -11.01 -24.48
C GLN A 153 -2.64 -9.51 -24.22
N SER A 154 -3.87 -9.04 -24.00
CA SER A 154 -4.13 -7.63 -23.68
C SER A 154 -3.68 -7.30 -22.25
N VAL A 155 -4.00 -8.15 -21.26
CA VAL A 155 -3.52 -8.02 -19.87
C VAL A 155 -2.00 -8.08 -19.82
N GLY A 156 -1.38 -9.05 -20.48
CA GLY A 156 0.09 -9.17 -20.54
C GLY A 156 0.76 -7.94 -21.15
N ARG A 157 0.20 -7.38 -22.24
CA ARG A 157 0.70 -6.12 -22.84
C ARG A 157 0.51 -4.93 -21.91
N ASN A 158 -0.65 -4.77 -21.29
CA ASN A 158 -0.91 -3.67 -20.36
C ASN A 158 0.04 -3.71 -19.17
N ALA A 159 0.18 -4.88 -18.53
CA ALA A 159 1.07 -5.07 -17.40
C ALA A 159 2.55 -4.85 -17.79
N THR A 160 2.97 -5.35 -18.97
CA THR A 160 4.32 -5.10 -19.50
C THR A 160 4.57 -3.61 -19.78
N ASN A 161 3.59 -2.90 -20.35
CA ASN A 161 3.70 -1.46 -20.63
C ASN A 161 3.86 -0.64 -19.34
N VAL A 162 3.19 -1.01 -18.25
CA VAL A 162 3.35 -0.35 -16.95
C VAL A 162 4.77 -0.51 -16.45
N VAL A 163 5.32 -1.74 -16.46
CA VAL A 163 6.71 -2.00 -16.03
C VAL A 163 7.73 -1.30 -16.93
N GLN A 164 7.51 -1.26 -18.25
CA GLN A 164 8.44 -0.62 -19.19
C GLN A 164 8.47 0.90 -19.07
N ARG A 165 7.34 1.52 -18.70
CA ARG A 165 7.25 2.97 -18.46
C ARG A 165 7.60 3.35 -17.02
N TYR A 166 7.78 2.38 -16.15
CA TYR A 166 8.08 2.62 -14.76
C TYR A 166 9.50 3.17 -14.63
N ASP A 167 9.57 4.44 -14.26
CA ASP A 167 10.82 5.11 -13.95
C ASP A 167 10.84 5.33 -12.43
N GLN A 168 11.71 4.59 -11.75
CA GLN A 168 11.81 4.63 -10.30
C GLN A 168 12.18 6.04 -9.79
N GLU A 169 13.05 6.75 -10.50
CA GLU A 169 13.51 8.08 -10.10
C GLU A 169 12.37 9.10 -10.25
N TYR A 170 11.61 9.00 -11.35
CA TYR A 170 10.43 9.83 -11.56
C TYR A 170 9.32 9.55 -10.53
N GLU A 171 9.03 8.29 -10.24
CA GLU A 171 7.99 7.90 -9.27
C GLU A 171 8.37 8.33 -7.84
N SER A 172 9.64 8.15 -7.44
CA SER A 172 10.15 8.66 -6.16
C SER A 172 10.03 10.18 -6.06
N GLN A 173 10.37 10.92 -7.13
CA GLN A 173 10.23 12.39 -7.14
C GLN A 173 8.76 12.83 -7.04
N GLN A 174 7.84 12.17 -7.75
CA GLN A 174 6.42 12.49 -7.66
C GLN A 174 5.87 12.24 -6.24
N LEU A 175 6.28 11.14 -5.62
CA LEU A 175 5.91 10.83 -4.23
C LEU A 175 6.49 11.86 -3.26
N ALA A 176 7.76 12.22 -3.40
CA ALA A 176 8.39 13.26 -2.59
C ALA A 176 7.67 14.60 -2.71
N LEU A 177 7.33 15.02 -3.93
CA LEU A 177 6.55 16.25 -4.18
C LEU A 177 5.16 16.20 -3.58
N SER A 178 4.46 15.06 -3.68
CA SER A 178 3.14 14.88 -3.08
C SER A 178 3.18 14.96 -1.55
N LEU A 179 4.22 14.36 -0.93
CA LEU A 179 4.43 14.41 0.51
C LEU A 179 4.79 15.83 0.97
N GLN A 180 5.68 16.53 0.25
CA GLN A 180 5.98 17.94 0.51
C GLN A 180 4.73 18.82 0.39
N GLY A 181 3.89 18.57 -0.61
CA GLY A 181 2.60 19.26 -0.77
C GLY A 181 1.64 19.00 0.40
N ALA A 182 1.57 17.76 0.89
CA ALA A 182 0.76 17.39 2.05
C ALA A 182 1.27 18.07 3.34
N VAL A 183 2.59 18.14 3.54
CA VAL A 183 3.20 18.89 4.65
C VAL A 183 2.85 20.38 4.54
N ALA A 184 3.02 20.99 3.36
CA ALA A 184 2.73 22.40 3.13
C ALA A 184 1.24 22.73 3.33
N ALA A 185 0.32 21.84 2.94
CA ALA A 185 -1.11 22.00 3.17
C ALA A 185 -1.47 21.97 4.67
N THR A 186 -0.71 21.22 5.46
CA THR A 186 -0.89 21.09 6.92
C THR A 186 -0.23 22.26 7.69
N ALA A 187 0.60 23.07 7.02
CA ALA A 187 1.41 24.16 7.59
C ALA A 187 0.64 25.42 8.04
N ALA A 188 -0.70 25.43 7.95
CA ALA A 188 -1.51 26.61 8.26
C ALA A 188 -1.57 26.99 9.75
N PHE A 189 -1.11 26.12 10.66
CA PHE A 189 -1.39 26.28 12.09
C PHE A 189 -0.28 26.91 12.94
N GLU A 190 1.02 26.76 12.65
CA GLU A 190 2.04 27.26 13.59
C GLU A 190 3.32 27.87 12.99
N VAL A 191 3.94 27.32 11.95
CA VAL A 191 5.08 27.98 11.24
C VAL A 191 5.10 27.42 9.81
N GLY A 192 5.24 28.30 8.81
CA GLY A 192 5.23 27.94 7.38
C GLY A 192 6.47 27.15 6.94
N ALA A 193 6.57 25.88 7.33
CA ALA A 193 7.66 24.99 6.96
C ALA A 193 7.29 24.18 5.70
N VAL A 194 8.04 24.41 4.62
CA VAL A 194 8.00 23.58 3.42
C VAL A 194 9.01 22.44 3.64
N GLY A 195 8.59 21.37 4.33
CA GLY A 195 9.42 20.19 4.63
C GLY A 195 9.66 19.94 6.13
N PHE A 196 10.13 18.74 6.48
CA PHE A 196 10.33 18.32 7.88
C PHE A 196 11.57 18.98 8.51
N GLY A 197 12.62 19.22 7.73
CA GLY A 197 13.79 19.99 8.17
C GLY A 197 13.46 21.39 8.67
N ALA A 198 12.68 22.14 7.88
CA ALA A 198 12.20 23.47 8.28
C ALA A 198 11.35 23.44 9.56
N ALA A 199 10.60 22.35 9.80
CA ALA A 199 9.83 22.19 11.03
C ALA A 199 10.75 21.97 12.24
N ALA A 200 11.82 21.16 12.11
CA ALA A 200 12.83 20.99 13.16
C ALA A 200 13.53 22.33 13.50
N VAL A 201 13.91 23.11 12.49
CA VAL A 201 14.50 24.46 12.67
C VAL A 201 13.53 25.43 13.35
N ALA A 202 12.24 25.38 13.01
CA ALA A 202 11.22 26.20 13.65
C ALA A 202 11.06 25.88 15.14
N VAL A 203 11.02 24.58 15.49
CA VAL A 203 11.00 24.13 16.89
C VAL A 203 12.24 24.61 17.63
N ALA A 204 13.43 24.46 17.03
CA ALA A 204 14.70 24.90 17.59
C ALA A 204 14.71 26.41 17.89
N THR A 205 14.34 27.20 16.89
CA THR A 205 14.32 28.67 16.98
C THR A 205 13.38 29.15 18.08
N THR A 206 12.22 28.52 18.19
CA THR A 206 11.22 28.91 19.20
C THR A 206 11.67 28.51 20.60
N ALA A 207 12.17 27.29 20.79
CA ALA A 207 12.70 26.84 22.09
C ALA A 207 13.87 27.72 22.56
N ALA A 208 14.79 28.08 21.67
CA ALA A 208 15.89 29.00 21.99
C ALA A 208 15.39 30.40 22.39
N ALA A 209 14.32 30.90 21.76
CA ALA A 209 13.72 32.18 22.13
C ALA A 209 13.24 32.18 23.60
N ASP A 210 12.67 31.09 24.09
CA ASP A 210 12.22 30.98 25.49
C ASP A 210 13.37 30.89 26.49
N VAL A 211 14.47 30.21 26.13
CA VAL A 211 15.70 30.18 26.95
C VAL A 211 16.31 31.57 27.10
N THR A 212 16.33 32.35 26.03
CA THR A 212 16.95 33.68 26.03
C THR A 212 16.06 34.71 26.76
N GLY A 213 14.75 34.46 26.80
CA GLY A 213 13.81 35.19 27.66
C GLY A 213 14.09 35.04 29.17
N ILE A 214 14.80 33.99 29.60
CA ILE A 214 15.19 33.77 31.00
C ILE A 214 16.17 34.86 31.46
N THR A 215 17.15 35.18 30.63
CA THR A 215 18.22 36.13 30.93
C THR A 215 17.75 37.58 30.86
N ALA A 216 16.91 37.91 29.87
CA ALA A 216 16.28 39.23 29.80
C ALA A 216 15.46 39.54 31.07
N ALA A 217 14.73 38.56 31.60
CA ALA A 217 13.98 38.72 32.85
C ALA A 217 14.88 38.85 34.09
N LEU A 218 15.99 38.11 34.16
CA LEU A 218 16.96 38.18 35.27
C LEU A 218 17.69 39.54 35.35
N LEU A 219 17.90 40.20 34.20
CA LEU A 219 18.53 41.53 34.16
C LEU A 219 17.57 42.64 34.61
N ILE A 220 16.26 42.47 34.41
CA ILE A 220 15.24 43.49 34.72
C ILE A 220 14.69 43.34 36.14
N ALA A 221 14.61 42.11 36.67
CA ALA A 221 14.15 41.85 38.03
C ALA A 221 15.35 41.53 38.94
N GLY A 222 15.70 42.43 39.85
CA GLY A 222 16.67 42.20 40.94
C GLY A 222 16.27 41.10 41.95
N VAL A 223 15.41 40.16 41.56
CA VAL A 223 14.79 39.13 42.38
C VAL A 223 15.21 37.75 41.87
N GLY A 224 16.38 37.31 42.34
CA GLY A 224 16.60 35.99 42.93
C GLY A 224 16.74 34.76 42.02
N LEU A 225 17.73 33.94 42.37
CA LEU A 225 18.03 32.56 41.96
C LEU A 225 16.85 31.60 41.67
N PHE A 226 15.61 31.92 42.03
CA PHE A 226 14.43 31.06 41.93
C PHE A 226 13.73 31.06 40.56
N VAL A 227 14.01 32.03 39.69
CA VAL A 227 13.36 32.12 38.36
C VAL A 227 13.95 31.10 37.37
N LEU A 228 15.27 30.89 37.43
CA LEU A 228 16.01 30.05 36.48
C LEU A 228 15.57 28.57 36.47
N PRO A 229 15.36 27.89 37.63
CA PRO A 229 14.90 26.50 37.63
C PRO A 229 13.52 26.30 37.02
N ARG A 230 12.57 27.22 37.29
CA ARG A 230 11.21 27.16 36.73
C ARG A 230 11.21 27.42 35.24
N ARG A 231 11.98 28.41 34.79
CA ARG A 231 12.10 28.72 33.36
C ARG A 231 12.80 27.62 32.57
N ARG A 232 13.80 26.95 33.15
CA ARG A 232 14.41 25.76 32.56
C ARG A 232 13.37 24.66 32.36
N ARG A 233 12.54 24.37 33.38
CA ARG A 233 11.44 23.40 33.26
C ARG A 233 10.47 23.80 32.15
N LYS A 234 10.08 25.08 32.09
CA LYS A 234 9.22 25.59 31.02
C LYS A 234 9.83 25.38 29.63
N ALA A 235 11.10 25.74 29.43
CA ALA A 235 11.77 25.55 28.12
C ALA A 235 11.83 24.07 27.70
N ARG A 236 12.05 23.16 28.67
CA ARG A 236 12.00 21.71 28.44
C ARG A 236 10.59 21.23 28.08
N GLU A 237 9.58 21.66 28.83
CA GLU A 237 8.17 21.32 28.59
C GLU A 237 7.73 21.80 27.21
N GLU A 238 8.06 23.04 26.84
CA GLU A 238 7.70 23.65 25.56
C GLU A 238 8.45 23.02 24.38
N PHE A 239 9.72 22.67 24.56
CA PHE A 239 10.46 21.91 23.54
C PHE A 239 9.81 20.54 23.32
N ARG A 240 9.51 19.80 24.41
CA ARG A 240 8.84 18.50 24.33
C ARG A 240 7.46 18.60 23.69
N GLU A 241 6.66 19.59 24.03
CA GLU A 241 5.34 19.81 23.42
C GLU A 241 5.44 20.02 21.90
N LYS A 242 6.41 20.84 21.46
CA LYS A 242 6.61 21.13 20.04
C LYS A 242 7.19 19.96 19.25
N THR A 243 8.10 19.19 19.83
CA THR A 243 8.64 17.99 19.20
C THR A 243 7.64 16.85 19.18
N GLU A 244 6.77 16.75 20.19
CA GLU A 244 5.62 15.86 20.19
C GLU A 244 4.66 16.20 19.04
N ALA A 245 4.28 17.47 18.94
CA ALA A 245 3.42 17.95 17.84
C ALA A 245 4.08 17.73 16.47
N LEU A 246 5.41 17.90 16.36
CA LEU A 246 6.16 17.56 15.16
C LEU A 246 6.06 16.05 14.84
N ARG A 247 6.26 15.18 15.85
CA ARG A 247 6.16 13.72 15.68
C ARG A 247 4.76 13.33 15.19
N GLU A 248 3.72 13.79 15.89
CA GLU A 248 2.34 13.47 15.55
C GLU A 248 1.99 13.89 14.12
N ARG A 249 2.37 15.11 13.73
CA ARG A 249 2.13 15.62 12.37
C ARG A 249 2.90 14.84 11.31
N LEU A 250 4.16 14.49 11.59
CA LEU A 250 4.95 13.67 10.69
C LEU A 250 4.30 12.30 10.49
N VAL A 251 3.95 11.63 11.58
CA VAL A 251 3.25 10.34 11.56
C VAL A 251 1.96 10.43 10.76
N GLU A 252 1.14 11.44 11.02
CA GLU A 252 -0.14 11.64 10.34
C GLU A 252 0.04 11.84 8.83
N VAL A 253 0.92 12.76 8.42
CA VAL A 253 1.10 13.12 7.02
C VAL A 253 1.74 11.98 6.22
N VAL A 254 2.79 11.36 6.77
CA VAL A 254 3.50 10.25 6.12
C VAL A 254 2.57 9.02 6.02
N SER A 255 1.82 8.68 7.08
CA SER A 255 0.89 7.55 7.06
C SER A 255 -0.26 7.76 6.08
N ARG A 256 -0.86 8.95 6.06
CA ARG A 256 -1.93 9.26 5.10
C ARG A 256 -1.46 9.15 3.65
N GLN A 257 -0.27 9.67 3.37
CA GLN A 257 0.30 9.60 2.03
C GLN A 257 0.63 8.16 1.63
N PHE A 258 1.21 7.39 2.56
CA PHE A 258 1.45 5.96 2.38
C PHE A 258 0.15 5.20 2.05
N ASP A 259 -0.89 5.35 2.87
CA ASP A 259 -2.18 4.67 2.70
C ASP A 259 -2.81 4.98 1.34
N THR A 260 -2.75 6.25 0.94
CA THR A 260 -3.27 6.70 -0.37
C THR A 260 -2.52 6.03 -1.53
N GLU A 261 -1.20 5.94 -1.44
CA GLU A 261 -0.37 5.44 -2.53
C GLU A 261 -0.38 3.90 -2.63
N ILE A 262 -0.45 3.19 -1.50
CA ILE A 262 -0.62 1.74 -1.52
C ILE A 262 -1.98 1.35 -2.10
N GLU A 263 -3.05 2.08 -1.75
CA GLU A 263 -4.37 1.83 -2.33
C GLU A 263 -4.40 2.11 -3.82
N ARG A 264 -3.85 3.25 -4.25
CA ARG A 264 -3.74 3.57 -5.69
C ARG A 264 -2.90 2.52 -6.43
N SER A 265 -1.81 2.05 -5.82
CA SER A 265 -0.94 1.03 -6.41
C SER A 265 -1.68 -0.29 -6.62
N VAL A 266 -2.34 -0.80 -5.58
CA VAL A 266 -3.12 -2.05 -5.64
C VAL A 266 -4.28 -1.92 -6.63
N GLU A 267 -4.97 -0.78 -6.65
CA GLU A 267 -6.08 -0.58 -7.58
C GLU A 267 -5.60 -0.58 -9.04
N ARG A 268 -4.49 0.09 -9.36
CA ARG A 268 -3.89 0.02 -10.71
C ARG A 268 -3.56 -1.42 -11.10
N MET A 269 -3.05 -2.23 -10.17
CA MET A 269 -2.78 -3.66 -10.42
C MET A 269 -4.06 -4.45 -10.69
N ARG A 270 -5.12 -4.24 -9.90
CA ARG A 270 -6.44 -4.85 -10.12
C ARG A 270 -7.03 -4.47 -11.46
N GLU A 271 -6.99 -3.19 -11.83
CA GLU A 271 -7.50 -2.68 -13.11
C GLU A 271 -6.79 -3.34 -14.30
N ALA A 272 -5.47 -3.55 -14.21
CA ALA A 272 -4.69 -4.16 -15.28
C ALA A 272 -5.11 -5.61 -15.56
N ILE A 273 -5.53 -6.37 -14.53
CA ILE A 273 -5.94 -7.77 -14.66
C ILE A 273 -7.47 -7.94 -14.74
N ALA A 274 -8.25 -6.91 -14.40
CA ALA A 274 -9.71 -6.95 -14.30
C ALA A 274 -10.44 -7.52 -15.53
N PRO A 275 -10.04 -7.22 -16.79
CA PRO A 275 -10.70 -7.79 -17.96
C PRO A 275 -10.67 -9.33 -17.97
N TYR A 276 -9.54 -9.92 -17.58
CA TYR A 276 -9.38 -11.37 -17.56
C TYR A 276 -10.13 -12.00 -16.37
N THR A 277 -9.99 -11.42 -15.17
CA THR A 277 -10.68 -11.94 -13.98
C THR A 277 -12.21 -11.88 -14.13
N ARG A 278 -12.74 -10.83 -14.77
CA ARG A 278 -14.17 -10.72 -15.11
C ARG A 278 -14.60 -11.79 -16.10
N PHE A 279 -13.84 -11.99 -17.18
CA PHE A 279 -14.12 -13.03 -18.18
C PHE A 279 -14.19 -14.42 -17.55
N VAL A 280 -13.19 -14.79 -16.76
CA VAL A 280 -13.12 -16.10 -16.10
C VAL A 280 -14.33 -16.33 -15.20
N ARG A 281 -14.70 -15.34 -14.38
CA ARG A 281 -15.88 -15.43 -13.50
C ARG A 281 -17.18 -15.61 -14.29
N THR A 282 -17.38 -14.83 -15.35
CA THR A 282 -18.58 -14.92 -16.19
C THR A 282 -18.67 -16.25 -16.93
N GLU A 283 -17.58 -16.71 -17.56
CA GLU A 283 -17.57 -17.98 -18.29
C GLU A 283 -17.68 -19.18 -17.35
N HIS A 284 -17.08 -19.14 -16.16
CA HIS A 284 -17.24 -20.18 -15.15
C HIS A 284 -18.72 -20.33 -14.73
N ALA A 285 -19.40 -19.22 -14.46
CA ALA A 285 -20.83 -19.23 -14.14
C ALA A 285 -21.67 -19.81 -15.30
N ARG A 286 -21.40 -19.36 -16.53
CA ARG A 286 -22.07 -19.83 -17.74
C ARG A 286 -21.87 -21.32 -18.00
N MET A 287 -20.65 -21.83 -17.86
CA MET A 287 -20.36 -23.25 -18.05
C MET A 287 -20.99 -24.10 -16.94
N THR A 288 -21.14 -23.54 -15.73
CA THR A 288 -21.80 -24.24 -14.61
C THR A 288 -23.28 -24.43 -14.90
N GLU A 289 -23.93 -23.38 -15.38
CA GLU A 289 -25.33 -23.44 -15.84
C GLU A 289 -25.50 -24.41 -17.02
N ALA A 290 -24.62 -24.34 -18.03
CA ALA A 290 -24.66 -25.24 -19.19
C ALA A 290 -24.48 -26.72 -18.78
N ARG A 291 -23.61 -27.00 -17.81
CA ARG A 291 -23.40 -28.35 -17.27
C ARG A 291 -24.67 -28.86 -16.59
N SER A 292 -25.32 -28.02 -15.78
CA SER A 292 -26.58 -28.38 -15.10
C SER A 292 -27.69 -28.67 -16.11
N ALA A 293 -27.90 -27.79 -17.10
CA ALA A 293 -28.91 -27.98 -18.13
C ALA A 293 -28.66 -29.23 -18.99
N LEU A 294 -27.40 -29.51 -19.33
CA LEU A 294 -27.05 -30.72 -20.08
C LEU A 294 -27.29 -31.99 -19.26
N SER A 295 -27.04 -31.96 -17.96
CA SER A 295 -27.33 -33.06 -17.05
C SER A 295 -28.83 -33.36 -17.00
N GLU A 296 -29.66 -32.31 -16.97
CA GLU A 296 -31.13 -32.42 -16.98
C GLU A 296 -31.64 -33.01 -18.30
N ILE A 297 -31.21 -32.46 -19.44
CA ILE A 297 -31.58 -32.97 -20.78
C ILE A 297 -31.14 -34.42 -20.97
N THR A 298 -29.95 -34.78 -20.46
CA THR A 298 -29.46 -36.16 -20.56
C THR A 298 -30.32 -37.11 -19.73
N ALA A 299 -30.70 -36.71 -18.51
CA ALA A 299 -31.60 -37.49 -17.66
C ALA A 299 -33.00 -37.66 -18.28
N GLU A 300 -33.56 -36.60 -18.87
CA GLU A 300 -34.83 -36.66 -19.59
C GLU A 300 -34.75 -37.58 -20.81
N ALA A 301 -33.67 -37.49 -21.59
CA ALA A 301 -33.47 -38.34 -22.77
C ALA A 301 -33.31 -39.81 -22.39
N ASP A 302 -32.62 -40.12 -21.29
CA ASP A 302 -32.49 -41.48 -20.77
C ASP A 302 -33.84 -42.00 -20.25
N ALA A 303 -34.62 -41.18 -19.54
CA ALA A 303 -35.96 -41.55 -19.08
C ALA A 303 -36.94 -41.84 -20.24
N LEU A 304 -36.95 -41.00 -21.28
CA LEU A 304 -37.76 -41.23 -22.49
C LEU A 304 -37.31 -42.50 -23.24
N ARG A 305 -36.01 -42.78 -23.25
CA ARG A 305 -35.47 -43.99 -23.87
C ARG A 305 -35.91 -45.24 -23.11
N ASP A 306 -35.92 -45.19 -21.79
CA ASP A 306 -36.40 -46.29 -20.95
C ASP A 306 -37.91 -46.50 -21.10
N GLU A 307 -38.69 -45.42 -21.24
CA GLU A 307 -40.14 -45.47 -21.51
C GLU A 307 -40.46 -46.11 -22.87
N ILE A 308 -39.76 -45.72 -23.94
CA ILE A 308 -39.93 -46.29 -25.29
C ILE A 308 -39.38 -47.73 -25.37
N GLY A 309 -38.33 -48.04 -24.60
CA GLY A 309 -37.71 -49.37 -24.52
C GLY A 309 -38.47 -50.39 -23.69
N ALA A 310 -39.45 -49.95 -22.89
CA ALA A 310 -40.33 -50.83 -22.14
C ALA A 310 -41.22 -51.64 -23.11
N PRO A 311 -41.15 -52.98 -23.13
CA PRO A 311 -42.02 -53.78 -23.99
C PRO A 311 -43.48 -53.51 -23.62
N GLY A 312 -44.28 -53.09 -24.60
CA GLY A 312 -45.69 -52.76 -24.43
C GLY A 312 -46.39 -53.83 -23.59
N VAL A 313 -46.98 -53.40 -22.48
CA VAL A 313 -47.87 -54.23 -21.67
C VAL A 313 -48.97 -54.72 -22.60
N GLY A 314 -48.96 -56.03 -22.88
CA GLY A 314 -49.93 -56.68 -23.76
C GLY A 314 -51.34 -56.36 -23.31
N ALA A 315 -52.15 -55.83 -24.24
CA ALA A 315 -53.58 -55.67 -24.04
C ALA A 315 -54.24 -57.02 -23.70
N PRO A 316 -55.26 -57.05 -22.82
CA PRO A 316 -55.89 -58.28 -22.36
C PRO A 316 -56.69 -58.94 -23.50
N GLY A 317 -56.27 -60.14 -23.90
CA GLY A 317 -57.02 -60.98 -24.83
C GLY A 317 -58.28 -61.53 -24.15
N TYR A 318 -59.42 -60.91 -24.44
CA TYR A 318 -60.75 -61.53 -24.32
C TYR A 318 -60.90 -62.62 -25.40
N GLY A 319 -61.30 -63.84 -25.03
CA GLY A 319 -61.68 -64.86 -26.02
C GLY A 319 -61.84 -66.30 -25.52
N ALA A 320 -63.01 -66.58 -24.94
CA ALA A 320 -63.82 -67.82 -24.99
C ALA A 320 -63.16 -69.22 -24.85
N SER A 321 -63.58 -69.94 -23.80
CA SER A 321 -64.33 -71.21 -23.89
C SER A 321 -65.10 -71.44 -22.60
#